data_AF-A0A8J3CAE9-F1
#
_entry.id   AF-A0A8J3CAE9-F1
#
_cell.length_a   1.000
_cell.length_b   1.000
_cell.length_c   1.000
_cell.angle_alpha   90.00
_cell.angle_beta   90.00
_cell.angle_gamma   90.00
#
_symmetry.space_group_name_H-M   'P 1'
#
loop_
_entity.id
_entity.type
_entity.pdbx_description
1 polymer ?
#
loop_
_entity_poly.entity_id
_entity_poly.type
_entity_poly.pdbx_seq_one_letter_code
_entity_poly.pdbx_strand_id
1 'polypeptide(L)'
;MPRKGTTPMPEYGIDVSSWNSAYDWHAARGNNITYASVKLTQGNYYLSPAAREQVHGARNAGICAGGYHFADHRNGVAANVTTFVDTARELGLLDTGAFLPMLDVEDSPADGISWNASTANTFVSEWIRHLRDTTGVQQVAVYANLSAWRALLRPDEWCDDNVALWLALYNGDPGNTGGYTHPRLALHQHTSQGRVPGIAGDVDRNVTVGPFSLDHLTLGTVTPPPAAGPPPDGDTYTVAPGDTLSGIAARYGLDWRDLARTNALPNPDLIYPGQVLQLRGGAPAPDGATYTVQPGDTLSAIAARAGTTWQHLQQINSIPDANRIYPGQVLRVDGAAPAPAVRTYTVAPGDTLSGIAARYGTTYQALAAANGIANPDLIYPGQILTIP
;
A
#
# COMPACT_ATOMS: atom_id res chain seq x y z
N MET A 1 15.88 -25.82 11.98
CA MET A 1 14.89 -26.03 10.91
C MET A 1 14.03 -24.77 10.85
N PRO A 2 14.07 -23.97 9.78
CA PRO A 2 13.15 -22.83 9.67
C PRO A 2 11.74 -23.38 9.39
N ARG A 3 10.76 -22.93 10.18
CA ARG A 3 9.34 -23.27 9.95
C ARG A 3 8.93 -22.64 8.61
N LYS A 4 8.32 -23.43 7.72
CA LYS A 4 7.58 -22.93 6.56
C LYS A 4 6.62 -21.85 7.04
N GLY A 5 6.72 -20.64 6.49
CA GLY A 5 5.83 -19.53 6.84
C GLY A 5 4.38 -19.90 6.57
N THR A 6 3.60 -20.07 7.62
CA THR A 6 2.16 -20.29 7.54
C THR A 6 1.50 -18.94 7.29
N THR A 7 0.69 -18.82 6.24
CA THR A 7 -0.23 -17.70 6.06
C THR A 7 -1.04 -17.51 7.37
N PRO A 8 -1.18 -16.28 7.88
CA PRO A 8 -2.01 -16.05 9.06
C PRO A 8 -3.41 -16.61 8.85
N MET A 9 -4.03 -17.10 9.93
CA MET A 9 -5.44 -17.50 9.87
C MET A 9 -6.29 -16.26 9.54
N PRO A 10 -7.29 -16.38 8.64
CA PRO A 10 -8.16 -15.25 8.33
C PRO A 10 -8.89 -14.76 9.57
N GLU A 11 -8.83 -13.46 9.81
CA GLU A 11 -9.54 -12.78 10.89
C GLU A 11 -10.74 -12.04 10.32
N TYR A 12 -11.87 -12.09 11.03
CA TYR A 12 -13.13 -11.58 10.54
C TYR A 12 -13.53 -10.32 11.29
N GLY A 13 -14.04 -9.35 10.56
CA GLY A 13 -14.53 -8.11 11.12
C GLY A 13 -15.81 -7.64 10.44
N ILE A 14 -16.24 -6.48 10.87
CA ILE A 14 -17.41 -5.78 10.34
C ILE A 14 -17.07 -4.30 10.13
N ASP A 15 -17.89 -3.64 9.34
CA ASP A 15 -18.00 -2.19 9.39
C ASP A 15 -19.47 -1.82 9.62
N VAL A 16 -19.68 -0.75 10.37
CA VAL A 16 -21.01 -0.30 10.80
C VAL A 16 -21.13 1.22 10.71
N SER A 17 -22.35 1.68 10.58
CA SER A 17 -22.71 3.10 10.56
C SER A 17 -23.95 3.36 11.41
N SER A 18 -24.48 4.58 11.37
CA SER A 18 -25.76 4.91 12.02
C SER A 18 -26.96 4.11 11.51
N TRP A 19 -26.81 3.38 10.40
CA TRP A 19 -27.83 2.47 9.88
C TRP A 19 -27.90 1.14 10.63
N ASN A 20 -26.84 0.76 11.37
CA ASN A 20 -26.78 -0.51 12.08
C ASN A 20 -27.13 -0.30 13.57
N SER A 21 -28.15 -1.01 14.04
CA SER A 21 -28.45 -1.08 15.47
C SER A 21 -27.66 -2.24 16.10
N ALA A 22 -26.58 -1.90 16.81
CA ALA A 22 -25.73 -2.86 17.52
C ALA A 22 -26.09 -2.87 19.02
N TYR A 23 -26.83 -3.88 19.46
CA TYR A 23 -27.38 -3.99 20.81
C TYR A 23 -26.60 -4.95 21.73
N ASP A 24 -25.72 -5.80 21.18
CA ASP A 24 -24.88 -6.71 21.96
C ASP A 24 -23.52 -6.98 21.29
N TRP A 25 -22.53 -6.16 21.61
CA TRP A 25 -21.18 -6.32 21.08
C TRP A 25 -20.44 -7.55 21.61
N HIS A 26 -20.81 -8.09 22.78
CA HIS A 26 -20.23 -9.33 23.29
C HIS A 26 -20.71 -10.54 22.49
N ALA A 27 -21.97 -10.56 22.06
CA ALA A 27 -22.47 -11.56 21.12
C ALA A 27 -21.75 -11.48 19.77
N ALA A 28 -21.50 -10.26 19.26
CA ALA A 28 -20.72 -10.07 18.04
C ALA A 28 -19.28 -10.61 18.21
N ARG A 29 -18.61 -10.27 19.32
CA ARG A 29 -17.28 -10.80 19.66
C ARG A 29 -17.27 -12.33 19.76
N GLY A 30 -18.27 -12.91 20.40
CA GLY A 30 -18.47 -14.35 20.53
C GLY A 30 -18.74 -15.05 19.19
N ASN A 31 -19.18 -14.29 18.17
CA ASN A 31 -19.33 -14.74 16.79
C ASN A 31 -18.09 -14.49 15.92
N ASN A 32 -16.91 -14.45 16.53
CA ASN A 32 -15.62 -14.30 15.87
C ASN A 32 -15.42 -12.97 15.12
N ILE A 33 -16.09 -11.91 15.56
CA ILE A 33 -15.76 -10.55 15.12
C ILE A 33 -14.57 -10.06 15.96
N THR A 34 -13.40 -9.86 15.34
CA THR A 34 -12.17 -9.45 16.02
C THR A 34 -11.85 -7.97 15.83
N TYR A 35 -12.34 -7.36 14.75
CA TYR A 35 -12.23 -5.91 14.49
C TYR A 35 -13.53 -5.31 13.95
N ALA A 36 -13.67 -4.00 14.14
CA ALA A 36 -14.79 -3.22 13.62
C ALA A 36 -14.35 -1.82 13.17
N SER A 37 -14.75 -1.39 11.98
CA SER A 37 -14.61 0.01 11.54
C SER A 37 -15.96 0.72 11.63
N VAL A 38 -16.02 1.86 12.33
CA VAL A 38 -17.26 2.61 12.56
C VAL A 38 -17.29 3.88 11.71
N LYS A 39 -18.40 4.17 11.03
CA LYS A 39 -18.55 5.44 10.29
C LYS A 39 -18.45 6.58 11.29
N LEU A 40 -17.43 7.42 11.14
CA LEU A 40 -17.27 8.60 11.99
C LEU A 40 -17.89 9.82 11.32
N THR A 41 -17.49 10.07 10.07
CA THR A 41 -17.79 11.33 9.39
C THR A 41 -17.98 11.15 7.89
N GLN A 42 -18.61 12.14 7.26
CA GLN A 42 -18.73 12.25 5.80
C GLN A 42 -18.55 13.70 5.37
N GLY A 43 -17.67 13.93 4.38
CA GLY A 43 -17.28 15.26 3.93
C GLY A 43 -16.83 16.16 5.09
N ASN A 44 -17.36 17.37 5.18
CA ASN A 44 -17.14 18.26 6.32
C ASN A 44 -18.42 18.62 7.08
N TYR A 45 -19.51 17.89 6.85
CA TYR A 45 -20.86 18.28 7.26
C TYR A 45 -21.60 17.23 8.08
N TYR A 46 -21.21 15.96 7.98
CA TYR A 46 -21.89 14.88 8.69
C TYR A 46 -20.98 14.24 9.72
N LEU A 47 -21.50 14.14 10.94
CA LEU A 47 -20.94 13.37 12.05
C LEU A 47 -21.93 12.26 12.39
N SER A 48 -21.45 11.02 12.50
CA SER A 48 -22.29 9.88 12.82
C SER A 48 -22.78 9.96 14.27
N PRO A 49 -24.10 10.01 14.53
CA PRO A 49 -24.62 10.08 15.89
C PRO A 49 -24.41 8.77 16.67
N ALA A 50 -24.16 7.67 15.97
CA ALA A 50 -23.94 6.35 16.58
C ALA A 50 -22.46 6.07 16.91
N ALA A 51 -21.52 6.88 16.39
CA ALA A 51 -20.09 6.57 16.43
C ALA A 51 -19.57 6.30 17.85
N ARG A 52 -19.89 7.17 18.81
CA ARG A 52 -19.44 7.03 20.21
C ARG A 52 -19.91 5.73 20.84
N GLU A 53 -21.21 5.42 20.71
CA GLU A 53 -21.79 4.20 21.28
C GLU A 53 -21.21 2.94 20.63
N GLN A 54 -21.12 2.92 19.30
CA GLN A 54 -20.61 1.77 18.55
C GLN A 54 -19.13 1.50 18.85
N VAL A 55 -18.30 2.55 18.88
CA VAL A 55 -16.86 2.43 19.21
C VAL A 55 -16.66 1.95 20.64
N HIS A 56 -17.36 2.54 21.62
CA HIS A 56 -17.24 2.11 23.01
C HIS A 56 -17.77 0.70 23.22
N GLY A 57 -18.90 0.35 22.60
CA GLY A 57 -19.47 -1.00 22.66
C GLY A 57 -18.52 -2.06 22.12
N ALA A 58 -17.94 -1.83 20.94
CA ALA A 58 -16.95 -2.72 20.34
C ALA A 58 -15.72 -2.90 21.26
N ARG A 59 -15.13 -1.80 21.74
CA ARG A 59 -13.96 -1.86 22.63
C ARG A 59 -14.24 -2.57 23.95
N ASN A 60 -15.40 -2.30 24.57
CA ASN A 60 -15.81 -2.97 25.80
C ASN A 60 -15.98 -4.48 25.62
N ALA A 61 -16.35 -4.92 24.41
CA ALA A 61 -16.41 -6.33 24.04
C ALA A 61 -15.05 -6.95 23.67
N GLY A 62 -13.96 -6.19 23.67
CA GLY A 62 -12.65 -6.68 23.24
C GLY A 62 -12.51 -6.85 21.73
N ILE A 63 -13.26 -6.07 20.95
CA ILE A 63 -13.12 -5.94 19.50
C ILE A 63 -12.18 -4.76 19.22
N CYS A 64 -11.22 -4.94 18.32
CA CYS A 64 -10.33 -3.87 17.87
C CYS A 64 -11.12 -2.86 17.03
N ALA A 65 -11.47 -1.72 17.64
CA ALA A 65 -12.31 -0.70 17.00
C ALA A 65 -11.45 0.38 16.33
N GLY A 66 -11.87 0.78 15.14
CA GLY A 66 -11.36 1.91 14.37
C GLY A 66 -12.51 2.72 13.80
N GLY A 67 -12.20 3.63 12.88
CA GLY A 67 -13.23 4.46 12.27
C GLY A 67 -12.89 4.89 10.86
N TYR A 68 -13.96 5.14 10.09
CA TYR A 68 -13.83 5.54 8.70
C TYR A 68 -14.49 6.87 8.37
N HIS A 69 -13.94 7.49 7.33
CA HIS A 69 -14.40 8.73 6.74
C HIS A 69 -14.94 8.48 5.33
N PHE A 70 -16.21 8.83 5.08
CA PHE A 70 -16.76 8.82 3.73
C PHE A 70 -16.34 10.09 3.00
N ALA A 71 -15.50 9.94 1.97
CA ALA A 71 -14.86 11.05 1.29
C ALA A 71 -15.84 11.89 0.44
N ASP A 72 -15.72 13.21 0.54
CA ASP A 72 -16.37 14.14 -0.39
C ASP A 72 -15.35 15.15 -0.94
N HIS A 73 -14.84 14.88 -2.15
CA HIS A 73 -13.80 15.70 -2.77
C HIS A 73 -14.20 17.16 -2.99
N ARG A 74 -15.51 17.44 -3.07
CA ARG A 74 -16.04 18.79 -3.33
C ARG A 74 -15.83 19.72 -2.14
N ASN A 75 -15.61 19.18 -0.94
CA ASN A 75 -15.36 19.98 0.27
C ASN A 75 -13.86 20.27 0.51
N GLY A 76 -12.97 19.75 -0.35
CA GLY A 76 -11.52 19.90 -0.20
C GLY A 76 -10.92 18.96 0.85
N VAL A 77 -9.68 18.54 0.62
CA VAL A 77 -8.98 17.51 1.42
C VAL A 77 -8.85 17.93 2.89
N ALA A 78 -8.39 19.15 3.15
CA ALA A 78 -8.14 19.62 4.52
C ALA A 78 -9.40 19.59 5.39
N ALA A 79 -10.57 19.97 4.85
CA ALA A 79 -11.82 19.97 5.62
C ALA A 79 -12.32 18.54 5.93
N ASN A 80 -12.15 17.61 4.99
CA ASN A 80 -12.44 16.19 5.19
C ASN A 80 -11.54 15.62 6.32
N VAL A 81 -10.23 15.89 6.25
CA VAL A 81 -9.26 15.42 7.25
C VAL A 81 -9.54 16.02 8.63
N THR A 82 -9.73 17.34 8.76
CA THR A 82 -10.02 17.97 10.05
C THR A 82 -11.25 17.34 10.71
N THR A 83 -12.33 17.20 9.96
CA THR A 83 -13.60 16.64 10.48
C THR A 83 -13.42 15.21 10.97
N PHE A 84 -12.71 14.38 10.20
CA PHE A 84 -12.38 13.01 10.61
C PHE A 84 -11.46 12.97 11.83
N VAL A 85 -10.35 13.72 11.82
CA VAL A 85 -9.33 13.71 12.87
C VAL A 85 -9.89 14.18 14.21
N ASP A 86 -10.69 15.24 14.23
CA ASP A 86 -11.28 15.77 15.47
C ASP A 86 -12.18 14.71 16.12
N THR A 87 -13.03 14.06 15.31
CA THR A 87 -13.91 12.98 15.78
C THR A 87 -13.10 11.74 16.22
N ALA A 88 -12.10 11.34 15.45
CA ALA A 88 -11.25 10.19 15.75
C ALA A 88 -10.43 10.41 17.04
N ARG A 89 -9.92 11.62 17.28
CA ARG A 89 -9.23 12.00 18.53
C ARG A 89 -10.14 11.93 19.74
N GLU A 90 -11.35 12.46 19.64
CA GLU A 90 -12.34 12.43 20.73
C GLU A 90 -12.67 10.98 21.16
N LEU A 91 -12.63 10.05 20.21
CA LEU A 91 -12.91 8.63 20.42
C LEU A 91 -11.64 7.79 20.69
N GLY A 92 -10.45 8.41 20.75
CA GLY A 92 -9.17 7.71 20.94
C GLY A 92 -8.84 6.71 19.82
N LEU A 93 -9.32 6.94 18.60
CA LEU A 93 -9.14 6.04 17.44
C LEU A 93 -7.83 6.30 16.67
N LEU A 94 -7.01 7.23 17.15
CA LEU A 94 -5.66 7.50 16.63
C LEU A 94 -4.56 7.00 17.56
N ASP A 95 -4.95 6.38 18.69
CA ASP A 95 -4.02 5.85 19.68
C ASP A 95 -3.58 4.43 19.32
N THR A 96 -2.45 4.00 19.89
CA THR A 96 -1.98 2.61 19.80
C THR A 96 -3.07 1.63 20.25
N GLY A 97 -3.30 0.57 19.48
CA GLY A 97 -4.34 -0.44 19.72
C GLY A 97 -5.66 -0.19 18.98
N ALA A 98 -5.84 0.96 18.32
CA ALA A 98 -7.00 1.20 17.47
C ALA A 98 -6.83 0.51 16.10
N PHE A 99 -7.94 0.07 15.50
CA PHE A 99 -7.93 -0.37 14.11
C PHE A 99 -7.69 0.83 13.17
N LEU A 100 -7.10 0.60 12.00
CA LEU A 100 -6.60 1.69 11.13
C LEU A 100 -7.65 2.77 10.86
N PRO A 101 -7.24 4.06 10.83
CA PRO A 101 -8.07 5.10 10.24
C PRO A 101 -8.29 4.77 8.76
N MET A 102 -9.53 4.85 8.30
CA MET A 102 -9.89 4.40 6.95
C MET A 102 -10.55 5.50 6.13
N LEU A 103 -10.09 5.67 4.89
CA LEU A 103 -10.71 6.54 3.89
C LEU A 103 -11.59 5.71 2.97
N ASP A 104 -12.88 6.01 2.95
CA ASP A 104 -13.88 5.38 2.09
C ASP A 104 -14.07 6.23 0.81
N VAL A 105 -13.66 5.65 -0.33
CA VAL A 105 -13.71 6.28 -1.66
C VAL A 105 -14.71 5.54 -2.54
N GLU A 106 -15.94 6.01 -2.53
CA GLU A 106 -17.00 5.49 -3.40
C GLU A 106 -17.94 6.59 -3.91
N ASP A 107 -18.68 6.28 -4.97
CA ASP A 107 -19.71 7.17 -5.49
C ASP A 107 -20.92 7.14 -4.55
N SER A 108 -21.50 8.33 -4.28
CA SER A 108 -22.82 8.45 -3.65
C SER A 108 -23.71 9.30 -4.55
N PRO A 109 -24.49 8.67 -5.45
CA PRO A 109 -25.45 9.41 -6.28
C PRO A 109 -26.48 10.19 -5.45
N ALA A 110 -26.85 9.68 -4.27
CA ALA A 110 -27.77 10.34 -3.34
C ALA A 110 -27.19 11.67 -2.82
N ASP A 111 -25.88 11.72 -2.58
CA ASP A 111 -25.19 12.92 -2.11
C ASP A 111 -24.53 13.73 -3.26
N GLY A 112 -24.69 13.27 -4.50
CA GLY A 112 -24.07 13.85 -5.70
C GLY A 112 -22.54 13.70 -5.75
N ILE A 113 -21.98 12.71 -5.07
CA ILE A 113 -20.55 12.40 -5.05
C ILE A 113 -20.27 11.44 -6.20
N SER A 114 -19.37 11.85 -7.10
CA SER A 114 -18.89 11.02 -8.20
C SER A 114 -17.39 11.21 -8.41
N TRP A 115 -16.68 10.13 -8.74
CA TRP A 115 -15.24 10.13 -8.88
C TRP A 115 -14.76 9.97 -10.33
N ASN A 116 -13.63 10.61 -10.64
CA ASN A 116 -12.84 10.35 -11.84
C ASN A 116 -11.38 10.08 -11.44
N ALA A 117 -10.61 9.44 -12.33
CA ALA A 117 -9.29 8.92 -11.97
C ALA A 117 -8.32 10.01 -11.50
N SER A 118 -8.37 11.20 -12.11
CA SER A 118 -7.49 12.32 -11.73
C SER A 118 -7.82 12.83 -10.32
N THR A 119 -9.10 13.10 -10.06
CA THR A 119 -9.54 13.62 -8.76
C THR A 119 -9.38 12.58 -7.65
N ALA A 120 -9.67 11.30 -7.92
CA ALA A 120 -9.60 10.25 -6.91
C ALA A 120 -8.18 10.03 -6.39
N ASN A 121 -7.20 9.81 -7.28
CA ASN A 121 -5.83 9.52 -6.84
C ASN A 121 -5.16 10.72 -6.16
N THR A 122 -5.38 11.93 -6.69
CA THR A 122 -4.88 13.17 -6.06
C THR A 122 -5.52 13.39 -4.68
N PHE A 123 -6.83 13.15 -4.55
CA PHE A 123 -7.51 13.32 -3.26
C PHE A 123 -7.01 12.30 -2.23
N VAL A 124 -6.87 11.03 -2.61
CA VAL A 124 -6.36 9.97 -1.72
C VAL A 124 -4.94 10.28 -1.25
N SER A 125 -4.03 10.61 -2.16
CA SER A 125 -2.64 10.93 -1.80
C SER A 125 -2.55 12.11 -0.84
N GLU A 126 -3.31 13.17 -1.12
CA GLU A 126 -3.33 14.37 -0.29
C GLU A 126 -4.02 14.13 1.06
N TRP A 127 -5.10 13.33 1.10
CA TRP A 127 -5.78 12.99 2.36
C TRP A 127 -4.85 12.20 3.28
N ILE A 128 -4.13 11.21 2.76
CA ILE A 128 -3.14 10.43 3.51
C ILE A 128 -2.05 11.35 4.06
N ARG A 129 -1.49 12.23 3.21
CA ARG A 129 -0.46 13.19 3.62
C ARG A 129 -0.98 14.12 4.73
N HIS A 130 -2.15 14.72 4.55
CA HIS A 130 -2.75 15.64 5.52
C HIS A 130 -3.08 14.94 6.85
N LEU A 131 -3.60 13.71 6.83
CA LEU A 131 -3.83 12.91 8.03
C LEU A 131 -2.51 12.73 8.80
N ARG A 132 -1.45 12.29 8.12
CA ARG A 132 -0.12 12.06 8.69
C ARG A 132 0.48 13.33 9.26
N ASP A 133 0.46 14.43 8.50
CA ASP A 133 0.99 15.72 8.94
C ASP A 133 0.25 16.25 10.18
N THR A 134 -1.07 16.01 10.26
CA THR A 134 -1.90 16.50 11.36
C THR A 134 -1.79 15.66 12.62
N THR A 135 -1.55 14.35 12.49
CA THR A 135 -1.72 13.38 13.59
C THR A 135 -0.44 12.63 13.98
N GLY A 136 0.53 12.54 13.07
CA GLY A 136 1.68 11.65 13.18
C GLY A 136 1.39 10.17 12.87
N VAL A 137 0.11 9.78 12.76
CA VAL A 137 -0.29 8.39 12.46
C VAL A 137 0.08 8.05 11.02
N GLN A 138 0.97 7.09 10.85
CA GLN A 138 1.47 6.68 9.53
C GLN A 138 0.56 5.67 8.83
N GLN A 139 0.00 4.73 9.60
CA GLN A 139 -0.80 3.64 9.05
C GLN A 139 -2.23 4.06 8.74
N VAL A 140 -2.73 3.67 7.57
CA VAL A 140 -4.06 4.05 7.07
C VAL A 140 -4.62 2.95 6.17
N ALA A 141 -5.94 2.80 6.13
CA ALA A 141 -6.63 1.98 5.15
C ALA A 141 -7.34 2.83 4.09
N VAL A 142 -7.39 2.35 2.85
CA VAL A 142 -8.20 2.92 1.78
C VAL A 142 -9.19 1.88 1.31
N TYR A 143 -10.48 2.22 1.35
CA TYR A 143 -11.57 1.38 0.91
C TYR A 143 -12.11 1.84 -0.44
N ALA A 144 -12.40 0.87 -1.32
CA ALA A 144 -13.19 1.09 -2.53
C ALA A 144 -13.78 -0.25 -3.05
N ASN A 145 -14.78 -0.17 -3.92
CA ASN A 145 -15.30 -1.34 -4.62
C ASN A 145 -14.40 -1.81 -5.78
N LEU A 146 -14.60 -3.05 -6.23
CA LEU A 146 -13.80 -3.66 -7.31
C LEU A 146 -13.74 -2.83 -8.60
N SER A 147 -14.83 -2.16 -8.97
CA SER A 147 -14.88 -1.32 -10.18
C SER A 147 -13.94 -0.12 -10.05
N ALA A 148 -13.99 0.57 -8.91
CA ALA A 148 -13.08 1.66 -8.60
C ALA A 148 -11.62 1.20 -8.57
N TRP A 149 -11.32 0.07 -7.92
CA TRP A 149 -9.96 -0.48 -7.90
C TRP A 149 -9.40 -0.82 -9.28
N ARG A 150 -10.25 -1.26 -10.22
CA ARG A 150 -9.82 -1.64 -11.58
C ARG A 150 -9.72 -0.46 -12.54
N ALA A 151 -10.65 0.50 -12.44
CA ALA A 151 -10.80 1.55 -13.43
C ALA A 151 -10.28 2.91 -12.94
N LEU A 152 -10.50 3.23 -11.67
CA LEU A 152 -10.35 4.57 -11.10
C LEU A 152 -9.03 4.75 -10.36
N LEU A 153 -8.77 3.89 -9.37
CA LEU A 153 -7.63 4.03 -8.46
C LEU A 153 -6.36 3.44 -9.07
N ARG A 154 -5.22 4.03 -8.70
CA ARG A 154 -3.86 3.66 -9.11
C ARG A 154 -2.99 3.62 -7.84
N PRO A 155 -3.15 2.60 -6.98
CA PRO A 155 -2.44 2.53 -5.70
C PRO A 155 -0.92 2.60 -5.87
N ASP A 156 -0.35 2.10 -6.96
CA ASP A 156 1.09 2.21 -7.24
C ASP A 156 1.62 3.66 -7.30
N GLU A 157 0.75 4.67 -7.48
CA GLU A 157 1.13 6.09 -7.56
C GLU A 157 1.24 6.77 -6.18
N TRP A 158 0.55 6.26 -5.16
CA TRP A 158 0.41 6.94 -3.86
C TRP A 158 0.54 6.04 -2.64
N CYS A 159 0.47 4.72 -2.81
CA CYS A 159 0.51 3.75 -1.73
C CYS A 159 1.96 3.50 -1.31
N ASP A 160 2.27 3.74 -0.04
CA ASP A 160 3.51 3.28 0.58
C ASP A 160 3.27 2.06 1.48
N ASP A 161 4.29 1.70 2.24
CA ASP A 161 4.26 0.53 3.11
C ASP A 161 3.20 0.59 4.20
N ASN A 162 2.86 1.79 4.65
CA ASN A 162 1.92 2.01 5.74
C ASN A 162 0.47 2.12 5.27
N VAL A 163 0.18 1.83 4.00
CA VAL A 163 -1.19 1.87 3.48
C VAL A 163 -1.70 0.45 3.25
N ALA A 164 -2.90 0.17 3.77
CA ALA A 164 -3.65 -1.07 3.54
C ALA A 164 -4.80 -0.80 2.55
N LEU A 165 -5.00 -1.70 1.59
CA LEU A 165 -6.14 -1.63 0.67
C LEU A 165 -7.26 -2.54 1.16
N TRP A 166 -8.49 -2.03 1.08
CA TRP A 166 -9.71 -2.71 1.44
C TRP A 166 -10.64 -2.78 0.24
N LEU A 167 -10.83 -4.00 -0.27
CA LEU A 167 -11.65 -4.28 -1.45
C LEU A 167 -13.08 -4.63 -1.03
N ALA A 168 -14.06 -3.92 -1.56
CA ALA A 168 -15.43 -4.39 -1.60
C ALA A 168 -15.73 -5.20 -2.86
N LEU A 169 -16.09 -6.47 -2.64
CA LEU A 169 -16.57 -7.40 -3.66
C LEU A 169 -17.60 -8.34 -3.01
N TYR A 170 -18.89 -8.07 -3.21
CA TYR A 170 -19.96 -8.84 -2.58
C TYR A 170 -20.23 -10.17 -3.29
N ASN A 171 -19.32 -11.12 -3.13
CA ASN A 171 -19.42 -12.46 -3.70
C ASN A 171 -19.85 -13.54 -2.68
N GLY A 172 -19.98 -13.18 -1.40
CA GLY A 172 -20.33 -14.12 -0.34
C GLY A 172 -19.24 -15.15 -0.03
N ASP A 173 -18.04 -14.98 -0.56
CA ASP A 173 -16.91 -15.92 -0.45
C ASP A 173 -15.73 -15.22 0.26
N PRO A 174 -15.62 -15.35 1.59
CA PRO A 174 -14.62 -14.64 2.37
C PRO A 174 -13.20 -14.91 1.88
N GLY A 175 -12.50 -13.83 1.53
CA GLY A 175 -11.11 -13.85 1.10
C GLY A 175 -10.91 -14.08 -0.40
N ASN A 176 -11.96 -14.40 -1.15
CA ASN A 176 -11.90 -14.47 -2.61
C ASN A 176 -11.99 -13.06 -3.22
N THR A 177 -10.86 -12.52 -3.68
CA THR A 177 -10.78 -11.14 -4.19
C THR A 177 -11.17 -11.00 -5.66
N GLY A 178 -11.77 -12.03 -6.28
CA GLY A 178 -12.22 -11.99 -7.67
C GLY A 178 -11.08 -11.72 -8.67
N GLY A 179 -9.87 -12.17 -8.33
CA GLY A 179 -8.65 -11.98 -9.12
C GLY A 179 -8.00 -10.60 -8.98
N TYR A 180 -8.54 -9.69 -8.16
CA TYR A 180 -7.82 -8.46 -7.84
C TYR A 180 -6.68 -8.75 -6.87
N THR A 181 -5.47 -8.33 -7.22
CA THR A 181 -4.26 -8.55 -6.43
C THR A 181 -3.45 -7.29 -6.34
N HIS A 182 -2.97 -6.96 -5.14
CA HIS A 182 -2.00 -5.91 -4.89
C HIS A 182 -1.21 -6.28 -3.61
N PRO A 183 0.11 -5.99 -3.50
CA PRO A 183 0.89 -6.31 -2.29
C PRO A 183 0.32 -5.74 -0.99
N ARG A 184 -0.43 -4.64 -1.11
CA ARG A 184 -1.05 -3.92 0.00
C ARG A 184 -2.52 -4.30 0.23
N LEU A 185 -3.08 -5.22 -0.56
CA LEU A 185 -4.45 -5.69 -0.36
C LEU A 185 -4.54 -6.52 0.92
N ALA A 186 -5.21 -5.96 1.92
CA ALA A 186 -5.24 -6.51 3.27
C ALA A 186 -6.63 -6.96 3.71
N LEU A 187 -7.69 -6.38 3.13
CA LEU A 187 -9.07 -6.63 3.54
C LEU A 187 -9.97 -6.90 2.34
N HIS A 188 -10.92 -7.79 2.54
CA HIS A 188 -12.02 -8.08 1.62
C HIS A 188 -13.36 -7.95 2.35
N GLN A 189 -14.16 -6.96 1.96
CA GLN A 189 -15.59 -6.88 2.31
C GLN A 189 -16.37 -7.77 1.36
N HIS A 190 -16.76 -8.94 1.85
CA HIS A 190 -17.26 -10.04 1.02
C HIS A 190 -18.79 -10.09 0.95
N THR A 191 -19.50 -9.36 1.82
CA THR A 191 -20.97 -9.19 1.75
C THR A 191 -21.41 -7.97 2.54
N SER A 192 -22.45 -7.31 2.05
CA SER A 192 -23.22 -6.31 2.80
C SER A 192 -24.45 -6.85 3.51
N GLN A 193 -24.75 -8.14 3.33
CA GLN A 193 -25.95 -8.79 3.85
C GLN A 193 -25.62 -9.84 4.91
N GLY A 194 -24.53 -9.62 5.67
CA GLY A 194 -24.14 -10.51 6.75
C GLY A 194 -25.19 -10.57 7.87
N ARG A 195 -25.11 -11.62 8.69
CA ARG A 195 -25.84 -11.73 9.96
C ARG A 195 -24.84 -11.94 11.08
N VAL A 196 -24.85 -11.04 12.07
CA VAL A 196 -23.99 -11.10 13.25
C VAL A 196 -24.88 -11.00 14.48
N PRO A 197 -24.84 -11.99 15.40
CA PRO A 197 -25.52 -11.86 16.69
C PRO A 197 -25.14 -10.56 17.40
N GLY A 198 -26.14 -9.85 17.91
CA GLY A 198 -25.95 -8.54 18.54
C GLY A 198 -26.01 -7.34 17.60
N ILE A 199 -26.16 -7.56 16.29
CA ILE A 199 -26.42 -6.51 15.29
C ILE A 199 -27.75 -6.83 14.59
N ALA A 200 -28.65 -5.86 14.56
CA ALA A 200 -29.93 -6.01 13.91
C ALA A 200 -29.78 -5.89 12.39
N GLY A 201 -30.39 -6.81 11.65
CA GLY A 201 -30.48 -6.75 10.19
C GLY A 201 -29.18 -7.13 9.47
N ASP A 202 -29.01 -6.54 8.29
CA ASP A 202 -27.84 -6.70 7.43
C ASP A 202 -26.64 -5.95 8.04
N VAL A 203 -25.46 -6.56 7.95
CA VAL A 203 -24.19 -5.93 8.35
C VAL A 203 -23.09 -6.33 7.38
N ASP A 204 -22.23 -5.37 7.04
CA ASP A 204 -21.06 -5.60 6.22
C ASP A 204 -20.09 -6.54 6.94
N ARG A 205 -19.60 -7.55 6.21
CA ARG A 205 -18.67 -8.56 6.73
C ARG A 205 -17.38 -8.53 5.97
N ASN A 206 -16.30 -8.55 6.73
CA ASN A 206 -14.94 -8.41 6.25
C ASN A 206 -14.08 -9.57 6.70
N VAL A 207 -13.01 -9.80 5.94
CA VAL A 207 -11.96 -10.73 6.33
C VAL A 207 -10.60 -10.21 5.89
N THR A 208 -9.56 -10.50 6.67
CA THR A 208 -8.17 -10.29 6.26
C THR A 208 -7.81 -11.20 5.08
N VAL A 209 -6.94 -10.72 4.19
CA VAL A 209 -6.48 -11.48 3.02
C VAL A 209 -4.96 -11.47 2.89
N GLY A 210 -4.47 -12.47 2.15
CA GLY A 210 -3.04 -12.61 1.87
C GLY A 210 -2.23 -12.78 3.17
N PRO A 211 -1.08 -12.08 3.30
CA PRO A 211 -0.22 -12.19 4.48
C PRO A 211 -0.66 -11.30 5.65
N PHE A 212 -1.77 -10.56 5.53
CA PHE A 212 -2.21 -9.62 6.56
C PHE A 212 -2.97 -10.33 7.69
N SER A 213 -2.72 -9.83 8.90
CA SER A 213 -3.44 -10.16 10.14
C SER A 213 -3.94 -8.86 10.77
N LEU A 214 -4.77 -8.96 11.79
CA LEU A 214 -5.26 -7.82 12.57
C LEU A 214 -4.11 -7.02 13.20
N ASP A 215 -3.02 -7.68 13.58
CA ASP A 215 -1.81 -6.99 14.06
C ASP A 215 -1.20 -6.05 13.01
N HIS A 216 -1.37 -6.31 11.71
CA HIS A 216 -0.91 -5.37 10.68
C HIS A 216 -1.88 -4.19 10.49
N LEU A 217 -3.11 -4.34 10.97
CA LEU A 217 -4.23 -3.41 10.81
C LEU A 217 -4.57 -2.68 12.12
N THR A 218 -3.70 -2.79 13.11
CA THR A 218 -3.83 -2.13 14.41
C THR A 218 -2.70 -1.12 14.55
N LEU A 219 -3.00 0.06 15.08
CA LEU A 219 -2.00 1.11 15.27
C LEU A 219 -1.01 0.72 16.38
N GLY A 220 0.27 0.96 16.16
CA GLY A 220 1.33 0.80 17.17
C GLY A 220 1.71 -0.64 17.50
N THR A 221 1.14 -1.63 16.81
CA THR A 221 1.71 -2.98 16.74
C THR A 221 2.93 -2.94 15.80
N VAL A 222 4.10 -3.33 16.31
CA VAL A 222 5.36 -3.30 15.56
C VAL A 222 5.46 -4.52 14.63
N THR A 223 4.48 -4.67 13.75
CA THR A 223 4.52 -5.67 12.69
C THR A 223 4.75 -4.93 11.38
N PRO A 224 5.98 -4.96 10.82
CA PRO A 224 6.20 -4.43 9.50
C PRO A 224 5.16 -5.04 8.55
N PRO A 225 4.54 -4.23 7.67
CA PRO A 225 3.78 -4.76 6.54
C PRO A 225 4.61 -5.89 5.92
N PRO A 226 4.02 -7.06 5.63
CA PRO A 226 4.77 -8.21 5.20
C PRO A 226 5.65 -7.80 4.02
N ALA A 227 6.97 -7.84 4.23
CA ALA A 227 7.92 -7.50 3.19
C ALA A 227 7.58 -8.36 1.95
N ALA A 228 7.62 -7.76 0.76
CA ALA A 228 7.74 -8.54 -0.46
C ALA A 228 8.86 -9.55 -0.18
N GLY A 229 8.53 -10.84 -0.26
CA GLY A 229 9.42 -11.88 0.24
C GLY A 229 10.81 -11.75 -0.37
N PRO A 230 11.89 -12.14 0.34
CA PRO A 230 13.21 -12.13 -0.26
C PRO A 230 13.18 -12.85 -1.61
N PRO A 231 13.90 -12.36 -2.64
CA PRO A 231 14.01 -13.08 -3.90
C PRO A 231 14.48 -14.50 -3.58
N PRO A 232 13.83 -15.54 -4.11
CA PRO A 232 14.24 -16.89 -3.82
C PRO A 232 15.59 -17.12 -4.50
N ASP A 233 16.41 -17.99 -3.92
CA ASP A 233 17.64 -18.53 -4.50
C ASP A 233 17.36 -19.42 -5.74
N GLY A 234 16.33 -19.12 -6.54
CA GLY A 234 15.90 -19.94 -7.67
C GLY A 234 15.37 -19.10 -8.82
N ASP A 235 15.78 -19.47 -10.03
CA ASP A 235 15.36 -18.86 -11.30
C ASP A 235 13.91 -19.23 -11.69
N THR A 236 13.23 -20.06 -10.90
CA THR A 236 11.88 -20.59 -11.20
C THR A 236 10.92 -20.54 -10.01
N TYR A 237 9.63 -20.60 -10.31
CA TYR A 237 8.52 -20.70 -9.37
C TYR A 237 7.54 -21.76 -9.81
N THR A 238 7.14 -22.67 -8.93
CA THR A 238 6.05 -23.62 -9.21
C THR A 238 4.73 -23.03 -8.71
N VAL A 239 3.79 -22.80 -9.62
CA VAL A 239 2.46 -22.25 -9.36
C VAL A 239 1.72 -23.12 -8.35
N ALA A 240 1.27 -22.51 -7.25
CA ALA A 240 0.46 -23.13 -6.22
C ALA A 240 -1.04 -22.92 -6.50
N PRO A 241 -1.94 -23.73 -5.90
CA PRO A 241 -3.37 -23.48 -5.93
C PRO A 241 -3.70 -22.07 -5.43
N GLY A 242 -4.41 -21.29 -6.24
CA GLY A 242 -4.83 -19.91 -5.92
C GLY A 242 -3.85 -18.82 -6.34
N ASP A 243 -2.69 -19.17 -6.91
CA ASP A 243 -1.77 -18.16 -7.45
C ASP A 243 -2.32 -17.48 -8.71
N THR A 244 -1.96 -16.21 -8.88
CA THR A 244 -2.06 -15.48 -10.14
C THR A 244 -0.68 -15.07 -10.62
N LEU A 245 -0.51 -14.85 -11.92
CA LEU A 245 0.78 -14.42 -12.48
C LEU A 245 1.20 -13.06 -11.91
N SER A 246 0.24 -12.15 -11.70
CA SER A 246 0.44 -10.85 -11.07
C SER A 246 0.85 -10.97 -9.60
N GLY A 247 0.21 -11.87 -8.83
CA GLY A 247 0.55 -12.12 -7.43
C GLY A 247 1.96 -12.69 -7.28
N ILE A 248 2.34 -13.62 -8.17
CA ILE A 248 3.69 -14.19 -8.22
C ILE A 248 4.70 -13.10 -8.59
N ALA A 249 4.44 -12.31 -9.63
CA ALA A 249 5.33 -11.24 -10.06
C ALA A 249 5.54 -10.21 -8.94
N ALA A 250 4.45 -9.76 -8.33
CA ALA A 250 4.48 -8.81 -7.22
C ALA A 250 5.23 -9.37 -6.00
N ARG A 251 5.03 -10.66 -5.68
CA ARG A 251 5.76 -11.36 -4.62
C ARG A 251 7.28 -11.32 -4.83
N TYR A 252 7.74 -11.29 -6.08
CA TYR A 252 9.14 -11.33 -6.44
C TYR A 252 9.69 -10.00 -6.97
N GLY A 253 8.91 -8.90 -6.88
CA GLY A 253 9.32 -7.60 -7.39
C GLY A 253 9.52 -7.56 -8.91
N LEU A 254 8.79 -8.41 -9.64
CA LEU A 254 8.82 -8.50 -11.10
C LEU A 254 7.61 -7.75 -11.70
N ASP A 255 7.74 -7.27 -12.93
CA ASP A 255 6.58 -6.90 -13.74
C ASP A 255 5.92 -8.19 -14.27
N TRP A 256 4.61 -8.32 -14.11
CA TRP A 256 3.90 -9.53 -14.49
C TRP A 256 3.82 -9.73 -16.00
N ARG A 257 3.92 -8.66 -16.80
CA ARG A 257 3.97 -8.75 -18.28
C ARG A 257 5.33 -9.25 -18.71
N ASP A 258 6.40 -8.80 -18.07
CA ASP A 258 7.74 -9.38 -18.24
C ASP A 258 7.76 -10.86 -17.85
N LEU A 259 7.13 -11.22 -16.74
CA LEU A 259 7.01 -12.61 -16.32
C LEU A 259 6.18 -13.45 -17.31
N ALA A 260 5.08 -12.91 -17.84
CA ALA A 260 4.26 -13.56 -18.87
C ALA A 260 5.06 -13.82 -20.14
N ARG A 261 5.81 -12.81 -20.60
CA ARG A 261 6.67 -12.90 -21.79
C ARG A 261 7.80 -13.90 -21.61
N THR A 262 8.47 -13.85 -20.46
CA THR A 262 9.55 -14.77 -20.07
C THR A 262 9.10 -16.22 -20.15
N ASN A 263 7.82 -16.47 -19.86
CA ASN A 263 7.22 -17.79 -19.85
C ASN A 263 6.38 -18.12 -21.07
N ALA A 264 6.42 -17.27 -22.10
CA ALA A 264 5.62 -17.40 -23.33
C ALA A 264 4.13 -17.69 -23.06
N LEU A 265 3.56 -17.06 -22.02
CA LEU A 265 2.17 -17.28 -21.63
C LEU A 265 1.24 -16.53 -22.59
N PRO A 266 0.45 -17.24 -23.43
CA PRO A 266 -0.46 -16.58 -24.37
C PRO A 266 -1.63 -15.90 -23.66
N ASN A 267 -2.00 -16.41 -22.48
CA ASN A 267 -2.93 -15.76 -21.59
C ASN A 267 -2.30 -15.66 -20.18
N PRO A 268 -1.93 -14.46 -19.72
CA PRO A 268 -1.32 -14.24 -18.41
C PRO A 268 -2.29 -14.47 -17.24
N ASP A 269 -3.60 -14.49 -17.49
CA ASP A 269 -4.62 -14.80 -16.48
C ASP A 269 -4.84 -16.31 -16.31
N LEU A 270 -4.18 -17.14 -17.12
CA LEU A 270 -4.36 -18.59 -17.14
C LEU A 270 -3.04 -19.30 -16.84
N ILE A 271 -2.78 -19.50 -15.55
CA ILE A 271 -1.71 -20.37 -15.04
C ILE A 271 -2.32 -21.52 -14.25
N TYR A 272 -1.66 -22.67 -14.23
CA TYR A 272 -2.18 -23.89 -13.60
C TYR A 272 -1.35 -24.30 -12.38
N PRO A 273 -1.96 -24.78 -11.28
CA PRO A 273 -1.21 -25.37 -10.18
C PRO A 273 -0.26 -26.47 -10.68
N GLY A 274 0.99 -26.43 -10.25
CA GLY A 274 2.07 -27.29 -10.71
C GLY A 274 2.84 -26.78 -11.95
N GLN A 275 2.37 -25.72 -12.61
CA GLN A 275 3.09 -25.08 -13.70
C GLN A 275 4.38 -24.41 -13.17
N VAL A 276 5.50 -24.59 -13.85
CA VAL A 276 6.77 -23.95 -13.46
C VAL A 276 6.99 -22.70 -14.33
N LEU A 277 7.07 -21.54 -13.69
CA LEU A 277 7.41 -20.26 -14.29
C LEU A 277 8.89 -19.96 -14.08
N GLN A 278 9.58 -19.52 -15.12
CA GLN A 278 10.88 -18.86 -15.05
C GLN A 278 10.68 -17.44 -14.49
N LEU A 279 11.20 -17.19 -13.30
CA LEU A 279 11.25 -15.87 -12.68
C LEU A 279 12.37 -15.02 -13.29
N ARG A 280 13.39 -15.66 -13.87
CA ARG A 280 14.53 -15.00 -14.52
C ARG A 280 14.90 -15.73 -15.82
N GLY A 281 15.00 -14.97 -16.92
CA GLY A 281 15.74 -15.37 -18.14
C GLY A 281 14.90 -15.51 -19.42
N GLY A 282 15.24 -14.74 -20.46
CA GLY A 282 14.89 -15.06 -21.85
C GLY A 282 14.64 -13.92 -22.85
N ALA A 283 14.57 -12.65 -22.44
CA ALA A 283 14.71 -11.55 -23.40
C ALA A 283 16.22 -11.30 -23.60
N PRO A 284 16.72 -11.12 -24.85
CA PRO A 284 18.10 -10.74 -25.05
C PRO A 284 18.40 -9.54 -24.17
N ALA A 285 19.48 -9.59 -23.39
CA ALA A 285 20.12 -8.36 -22.95
C ALA A 285 20.30 -7.49 -24.20
N PRO A 286 20.12 -6.15 -24.13
CA PRO A 286 20.34 -5.32 -25.30
C PRO A 286 21.70 -5.67 -25.91
N ASP A 287 21.65 -6.27 -27.10
CA ASP A 287 22.85 -6.58 -27.86
C ASP A 287 23.52 -5.25 -28.16
N GLY A 288 24.68 -5.03 -27.52
CA GLY A 288 25.67 -4.03 -27.89
C GLY A 288 25.14 -2.66 -28.30
N ALA A 289 25.20 -1.71 -27.36
CA ALA A 289 25.09 -0.26 -27.56
C ALA A 289 23.70 0.34 -27.74
N THR A 290 22.67 -0.37 -28.20
CA THR A 290 21.33 0.22 -28.35
C THR A 290 20.17 -0.67 -27.91
N TYR A 291 19.03 -0.04 -27.59
CA TYR A 291 17.77 -0.64 -27.21
C TYR A 291 16.61 0.10 -27.89
N THR A 292 15.76 -0.61 -28.62
CA THR A 292 14.56 -0.02 -29.21
C THR A 292 13.41 -0.09 -28.21
N VAL A 293 12.91 1.06 -27.78
CA VAL A 293 11.78 1.23 -26.87
C VAL A 293 10.57 0.48 -27.40
N GLN A 294 9.95 -0.33 -26.54
CA GLN A 294 8.75 -1.09 -26.85
C GLN A 294 7.51 -0.41 -26.25
N PRO A 295 6.30 -0.72 -26.75
CA PRO A 295 5.05 -0.30 -26.11
C PRO A 295 5.02 -0.64 -24.62
N GLY A 296 4.87 0.39 -23.77
CA GLY A 296 4.80 0.26 -22.31
C GLY A 296 6.14 0.32 -21.57
N ASP A 297 7.25 0.54 -22.25
CA ASP A 297 8.53 0.76 -21.58
C ASP A 297 8.58 2.11 -20.83
N THR A 298 9.35 2.12 -19.75
CA THR A 298 9.80 3.33 -19.06
C THR A 298 11.32 3.42 -19.10
N LEU A 299 11.86 4.64 -19.04
CA LEU A 299 13.32 4.84 -19.05
C LEU A 299 14.00 4.18 -17.84
N SER A 300 13.30 4.10 -16.70
CA SER A 300 13.76 3.41 -15.48
C SER A 300 13.80 1.89 -15.64
N ALA A 301 12.79 1.28 -16.26
CA ALA A 301 12.81 -0.17 -16.52
C ALA A 301 13.92 -0.55 -17.51
N ILE A 302 14.13 0.26 -18.56
CA ILE A 302 15.22 0.04 -19.52
C ILE A 302 16.58 0.20 -18.83
N ALA A 303 16.75 1.22 -17.98
CA ALA A 303 17.99 1.45 -17.25
C ALA A 303 18.34 0.29 -16.31
N ALA A 304 17.36 -0.21 -15.56
CA ALA A 304 17.54 -1.37 -14.70
C ALA A 304 17.99 -2.60 -15.48
N ARG A 305 17.39 -2.86 -16.65
CA ARG A 305 17.77 -3.97 -17.55
C ARG A 305 19.17 -3.79 -18.15
N ALA A 306 19.57 -2.55 -18.44
CA ALA A 306 20.89 -2.21 -18.96
C ALA A 306 21.98 -2.09 -17.86
N GLY A 307 21.64 -2.33 -16.59
CA GLY A 307 22.59 -2.24 -15.48
C GLY A 307 23.10 -0.81 -15.23
N THR A 308 22.27 0.19 -15.50
CA THR A 308 22.61 1.62 -15.37
C THR A 308 21.45 2.39 -14.72
N THR A 309 21.57 3.72 -14.62
CA THR A 309 20.51 4.57 -14.07
C THR A 309 19.71 5.26 -15.16
N TRP A 310 18.44 5.58 -14.89
CA TRP A 310 17.62 6.30 -15.87
C TRP A 310 18.17 7.70 -16.14
N GLN A 311 18.84 8.32 -15.17
CA GLN A 311 19.56 9.59 -15.35
C GLN A 311 20.71 9.44 -16.33
N HIS A 312 21.47 8.34 -16.24
CA HIS A 312 22.53 8.05 -17.19
C HIS A 312 21.95 7.81 -18.60
N LEU A 313 20.89 6.99 -18.71
CA LEU A 313 20.22 6.79 -19.99
C LEU A 313 19.65 8.10 -20.56
N GLN A 314 19.04 8.94 -19.73
CA GLN A 314 18.54 10.24 -20.12
C GLN A 314 19.66 11.12 -20.69
N GLN A 315 20.80 11.14 -20.00
CA GLN A 315 21.97 11.93 -20.35
C GLN A 315 22.60 11.47 -21.68
N ILE A 316 22.87 10.18 -21.85
CA ILE A 316 23.53 9.66 -23.06
C ILE A 316 22.63 9.68 -24.30
N ASN A 317 21.31 9.77 -24.10
CA ASN A 317 20.32 9.86 -25.17
C ASN A 317 19.74 11.26 -25.38
N SER A 318 20.20 12.26 -24.63
CA SER A 318 19.69 13.63 -24.68
C SER A 318 18.16 13.71 -24.57
N ILE A 319 17.56 12.88 -23.71
CA ILE A 319 16.10 12.81 -23.54
C ILE A 319 15.65 14.00 -22.66
N PRO A 320 14.83 14.94 -23.18
CA PRO A 320 14.42 16.12 -22.42
C PRO A 320 13.55 15.80 -21.20
N ASP A 321 12.73 14.76 -21.31
CA ASP A 321 11.83 14.30 -20.26
C ASP A 321 11.90 12.77 -20.15
N ALA A 322 12.41 12.28 -19.02
CA ALA A 322 12.60 10.85 -18.75
C ALA A 322 11.29 10.04 -18.77
N ASN A 323 10.14 10.70 -18.61
CA ASN A 323 8.81 10.06 -18.66
C ASN A 323 8.25 9.99 -20.09
N ARG A 324 8.98 10.53 -21.09
CA ARG A 324 8.47 10.70 -22.45
C ARG A 324 9.36 10.02 -23.48
N ILE A 325 9.38 8.69 -23.43
CA ILE A 325 9.94 7.82 -24.46
C ILE A 325 8.83 7.20 -25.32
N TYR A 326 9.12 6.89 -26.58
CA TYR A 326 8.12 6.40 -27.54
C TYR A 326 8.46 5.02 -28.09
N PRO A 327 7.48 4.13 -28.30
CA PRO A 327 7.71 2.87 -28.98
C PRO A 327 8.37 3.07 -30.35
N GLY A 328 9.41 2.28 -30.63
CA GLY A 328 10.27 2.41 -31.80
C GLY A 328 11.45 3.38 -31.64
N GLN A 329 11.52 4.16 -30.55
CA GLN A 329 12.67 5.02 -30.26
C GLN A 329 13.89 4.16 -29.95
N VAL A 330 15.02 4.43 -30.61
CA VAL A 330 16.29 3.73 -30.33
C VAL A 330 17.07 4.52 -29.29
N LEU A 331 17.31 3.90 -28.13
CA LEU A 331 18.14 4.42 -27.05
C LEU A 331 19.53 3.80 -27.12
N ARG A 332 20.56 4.61 -26.96
CA ARG A 332 21.87 4.18 -26.50
C ARG A 332 21.78 3.64 -25.08
N VAL A 333 22.34 2.46 -24.86
CA VAL A 333 22.41 1.82 -23.55
C VAL A 333 23.84 1.39 -23.22
N ASP A 334 24.80 1.70 -24.09
CA ASP A 334 26.23 1.60 -23.82
C ASP A 334 26.70 2.72 -22.89
N GLY A 335 27.51 2.32 -21.91
CA GLY A 335 28.06 3.21 -20.90
C GLY A 335 27.73 2.66 -19.52
N ALA A 336 28.73 2.08 -18.86
CA ALA A 336 28.64 1.95 -17.42
C ALA A 336 28.50 3.39 -16.87
N ALA A 337 27.45 3.65 -16.10
CA ALA A 337 27.37 4.90 -15.36
C ALA A 337 28.70 5.07 -14.60
N PRO A 338 29.32 6.28 -14.59
CA PRO A 338 30.44 6.53 -13.72
C PRO A 338 30.02 6.06 -12.33
N ALA A 339 30.85 5.20 -11.70
CA ALA A 339 30.60 4.80 -10.31
C ALA A 339 30.26 6.07 -9.52
N PRO A 340 29.15 6.09 -8.75
CA PRO A 340 28.75 7.29 -8.04
C PRO A 340 29.98 7.79 -7.29
N ALA A 341 30.42 9.00 -7.61
CA ALA A 341 31.57 9.58 -6.95
C ALA A 341 31.22 9.61 -5.47
N VAL A 342 31.90 8.79 -4.66
CA VAL A 342 31.67 8.69 -3.23
C VAL A 342 31.94 10.07 -2.66
N ARG A 343 30.88 10.82 -2.38
CA ARG A 343 30.98 12.11 -1.70
C ARG A 343 31.12 11.79 -0.23
N THR A 344 32.24 12.16 0.35
CA THR A 344 32.45 12.03 1.79
C THR A 344 32.34 13.40 2.47
N TYR A 345 31.79 13.42 3.67
CA TYR A 345 31.73 14.60 4.53
C TYR A 345 32.40 14.30 5.87
N THR A 346 33.32 15.17 6.29
CA THR A 346 33.92 15.09 7.62
C THR A 346 33.09 15.92 8.60
N VAL A 347 32.49 15.27 9.60
CA VAL A 347 31.67 15.89 10.64
C VAL A 347 32.46 17.00 11.34
N ALA A 348 31.90 18.21 11.38
CA ALA A 348 32.46 19.35 12.09
C ALA A 348 31.85 19.49 13.50
N PRO A 349 32.53 20.19 14.44
CA PRO A 349 31.94 20.52 15.73
C PRO A 349 30.60 21.25 15.59
N GLY A 350 29.54 20.71 16.21
CA GLY A 350 28.20 21.27 16.16
C GLY A 350 27.30 20.74 15.04
N ASP A 351 27.82 19.86 14.18
CA ASP A 351 26.99 19.18 13.18
C ASP A 351 26.01 18.18 13.82
N THR A 352 24.85 18.05 13.19
CA THR A 352 23.91 16.95 13.42
C THR A 352 23.76 16.13 12.14
N LEU A 353 23.41 14.84 12.28
CA LEU A 353 23.20 13.97 11.12
C LEU A 353 22.06 14.49 10.22
N SER A 354 21.03 15.08 10.82
CA SER A 354 19.92 15.73 10.12
C SER A 354 20.35 17.00 9.39
N GLY A 355 21.20 17.85 10.00
CA GLY A 355 21.73 19.05 9.36
C GLY A 355 22.64 18.73 8.17
N ILE A 356 23.48 17.70 8.29
CA ILE A 356 24.32 17.20 7.20
C ILE A 356 23.43 16.63 6.09
N ALA A 357 22.47 15.78 6.41
CA ALA A 357 21.57 15.19 5.43
C ALA A 357 20.80 16.25 4.64
N ALA A 358 20.24 17.26 5.32
CA ALA A 358 19.54 18.37 4.69
C ALA A 358 20.47 19.18 3.75
N ARG A 359 21.71 19.44 4.16
CA ARG A 359 22.72 20.13 3.35
C ARG A 359 23.03 19.40 2.05
N TYR A 360 22.94 18.08 2.05
CA TYR A 360 23.23 17.23 0.89
C TYR A 360 21.99 16.72 0.16
N GLY A 361 20.79 17.18 0.53
CA GLY A 361 19.54 16.81 -0.13
C GLY A 361 19.15 15.34 0.08
N THR A 362 19.55 14.75 1.21
CA THR A 362 19.19 13.38 1.61
C THR A 362 18.49 13.40 2.97
N THR A 363 18.11 12.22 3.48
CA THR A 363 17.52 12.08 4.83
C THR A 363 18.55 11.57 5.83
N TYR A 364 18.36 11.89 7.11
CA TYR A 364 19.28 11.38 8.13
C TYR A 364 19.22 9.85 8.22
N GLN A 365 18.08 9.23 7.88
CA GLN A 365 17.91 7.78 7.84
C GLN A 365 18.74 7.15 6.72
N ALA A 366 18.70 7.72 5.50
CA ALA A 366 19.52 7.26 4.39
C ALA A 366 21.01 7.44 4.69
N LEU A 367 21.38 8.58 5.28
CA LEU A 367 22.75 8.86 5.69
C LEU A 367 23.21 7.94 6.83
N ALA A 368 22.36 7.65 7.82
CA ALA A 368 22.65 6.72 8.92
C ALA A 368 22.86 5.30 8.38
N ALA A 369 21.98 4.84 7.50
CA ALA A 369 22.03 3.52 6.90
C ALA A 369 23.29 3.35 6.04
N ALA A 370 23.63 4.35 5.21
CA ALA A 370 24.84 4.35 4.39
C ALA A 370 26.14 4.29 5.21
N ASN A 371 26.10 4.69 6.48
CA ASN A 371 27.27 4.78 7.36
C ASN A 371 27.23 3.84 8.56
N GLY A 372 26.23 2.94 8.64
CA GLY A 372 26.07 2.01 9.76
C GLY A 372 25.88 2.69 11.12
N ILE A 373 25.28 3.89 11.15
CA ILE A 373 25.07 4.65 12.38
C ILE A 373 23.80 4.14 13.08
N ALA A 374 23.98 3.45 14.21
CA ALA A 374 22.87 2.89 14.99
C ALA A 374 22.11 3.96 15.81
N ASN A 375 22.82 5.00 16.28
CA ASN A 375 22.21 6.12 16.99
C ASN A 375 22.45 7.42 16.18
N PRO A 376 21.43 7.96 15.50
CA PRO A 376 21.57 9.14 14.64
C PRO A 376 21.88 10.43 15.41
N ASP A 377 21.65 10.45 16.72
CA ASP A 377 21.99 11.58 17.59
C ASP A 377 23.45 11.53 18.09
N LEU A 378 24.18 10.47 17.75
CA LEU A 378 25.56 10.26 18.20
C LEU A 378 26.52 10.19 17.00
N ILE A 379 26.97 11.37 16.55
CA ILE A 379 28.08 11.53 15.61
C ILE A 379 29.21 12.33 16.25
N TYR A 380 30.44 12.08 15.80
CA TYR A 380 31.63 12.70 16.39
C TYR A 380 32.33 13.63 15.40
N PRO A 381 32.78 14.82 15.83
CA PRO A 381 33.65 15.65 15.00
C PRO A 381 34.87 14.86 14.51
N GLY A 382 35.17 14.97 13.22
CA GLY A 382 36.21 14.19 12.54
C GLY A 382 35.73 12.87 11.93
N GLN A 383 34.51 12.41 12.23
CA GLN A 383 33.91 11.24 11.59
C GLN A 383 33.67 11.50 10.10
N ILE A 384 34.07 10.56 9.23
CA ILE A 384 33.85 10.66 7.79
C ILE A 384 32.58 9.90 7.44
N LEU A 385 31.62 10.58 6.81
CA LEU A 385 30.35 10.03 6.35
C LEU A 385 30.35 9.92 4.83
N THR A 386 29.96 8.76 4.30
CA THR A 386 29.56 8.57 2.92
C THR A 386 28.18 9.19 2.69
N ILE A 387 28.08 10.13 1.76
CA ILE A 387 26.82 10.78 1.38
C ILE A 387 26.16 9.93 0.27
N PRO A 388 24.98 9.33 0.52
CA PRO A 388 24.26 8.50 -0.44
C PRO A 388 23.59 9.30 -1.57
#